data_AF-A0A415SD04-F1
#
_entry.id   AF-A0A415SD04-F1
#
_cell.length_a   1.000
_cell.length_b   1.000
_cell.length_c   1.000
_cell.angle_alpha   90.00
_cell.angle_beta   90.00
_cell.angle_gamma   90.00
#
_symmetry.space_group_name_H-M   'P 1'
#
loop_
_entity.id
_entity.type
_entity.pdbx_description
1 polymer ?
#
loop_
_entity_poly.entity_id
_entity_poly.type
_entity_poly.pdbx_seq_one_letter_code
_entity_poly.pdbx_strand_id
1 'polypeptide(L)'
;MSETLKQLFPNIRTEEAIIGEIKSDENLLAEYESWTELQQRDFLKFCSGMRGVKVLYDGFGKEILSPIYHPERLEELLSCILETEVKIRQVIPSDGTRIADEQSLVIMDIVVELMDGSLANVEIQRIGYLFPGERCACYSADLLLRQYKSVKSRKKRNFTYRDVKNVYTIVFIEKSTKEFQEFPNTYIHRAKQQFDTGLSVNLLQEYVLVPLDIFRKTTHNKIIENKLDAWLTFLSNDTSEKVKELVEKYPEFRDMYQEIYDICENVEEVVRMFSKELQELDRNTVKFMIEEQEREIKAQKEQLKQSEEELQKNQEQLKQNEEELQKSQEQLAQKDAQIARLLAQIEEKDT
;
A
#
# COMPACT_ATOMS: atom_id res chain seq x y z
N MET A 1 -21.13 13.09 24.90
CA MET A 1 -20.75 14.31 24.17
C MET A 1 -19.39 14.04 23.58
N SER A 2 -19.27 13.91 22.25
CA SER A 2 -17.95 13.64 21.64
C SER A 2 -17.08 14.87 21.87
N GLU A 3 -16.03 14.72 22.68
CA GLU A 3 -14.98 15.73 22.77
C GLU A 3 -14.40 15.89 21.35
N THR A 4 -14.61 17.07 20.77
CA THR A 4 -14.16 17.40 19.42
C THR A 4 -12.68 17.69 19.46
N LEU A 5 -11.94 17.40 18.36
CA LEU A 5 -10.50 17.69 18.27
C LEU A 5 -10.17 19.15 18.60
N LYS A 6 -11.14 20.05 18.44
CA LYS A 6 -11.08 21.46 18.87
C LYS A 6 -10.73 21.67 20.35
N GLN A 7 -11.03 20.71 21.24
CA GLN A 7 -10.62 20.78 22.65
C GLN A 7 -9.12 20.47 22.83
N LEU A 8 -8.57 19.59 21.99
CA LEU A 8 -7.15 19.25 21.98
C LEU A 8 -6.32 20.32 21.26
N PHE A 9 -6.89 20.91 20.21
CA PHE A 9 -6.27 21.89 19.31
C PHE A 9 -7.19 23.12 19.16
N PRO A 10 -7.00 24.17 19.98
CA PRO A 10 -7.89 25.33 20.03
C PRO A 10 -7.95 26.15 18.73
N ASN A 11 -6.88 26.09 17.92
CA ASN A 11 -6.71 26.82 16.67
C ASN A 11 -7.66 26.33 15.55
N ILE A 12 -8.33 25.19 15.76
CA ILE A 12 -9.29 24.63 14.81
C ILE A 12 -10.49 25.58 14.61
N ARG A 13 -10.64 26.04 13.37
CA ARG A 13 -11.69 26.95 12.93
C ARG A 13 -13.00 26.21 12.65
N THR A 14 -14.13 26.92 12.66
CA THR A 14 -15.42 26.30 12.27
C THR A 14 -15.56 26.26 10.75
N GLU A 15 -16.39 25.35 10.22
CA GLU A 15 -16.65 25.28 8.78
C GLU A 15 -17.15 26.62 8.24
N GLU A 16 -18.02 27.32 8.97
CA GLU A 16 -18.56 28.62 8.54
C GLU A 16 -17.46 29.69 8.41
N ALA A 17 -16.47 29.68 9.31
CA ALA A 17 -15.36 30.62 9.26
C ALA A 17 -14.42 30.34 8.08
N ILE A 18 -14.18 29.06 7.77
CA ILE A 18 -13.36 28.64 6.63
C ILE A 18 -14.08 28.99 5.32
N ILE A 19 -15.36 28.64 5.19
CA ILE A 19 -16.18 28.96 4.01
C ILE A 19 -16.29 30.48 3.82
N GLY A 20 -16.40 31.25 4.91
CA GLY A 20 -16.45 32.71 4.86
C GLY A 20 -15.19 33.32 4.23
N GLU A 21 -14.02 32.78 4.57
CA GLU A 21 -12.73 33.20 3.99
C GLU A 21 -12.62 32.81 2.51
N ILE A 22 -12.96 31.56 2.17
CA ILE A 22 -12.97 31.09 0.78
C ILE A 22 -13.88 31.97 -0.08
N LYS A 23 -15.08 32.32 0.41
CA LYS A 23 -16.02 33.19 -0.32
C LYS A 23 -15.57 34.64 -0.43
N SER A 24 -14.61 35.07 0.40
CA SER A 24 -14.11 36.44 0.38
C SER A 24 -13.02 36.68 -0.67
N ASP A 25 -12.44 35.61 -1.22
CA ASP A 25 -11.45 35.65 -2.29
C ASP A 25 -11.99 34.90 -3.53
N GLU A 26 -12.10 35.62 -4.65
CA GLU A 26 -12.67 35.05 -5.89
C GLU A 26 -11.83 33.90 -6.45
N ASN A 27 -10.50 33.89 -6.27
CA ASN A 27 -9.64 32.82 -6.75
C ASN A 27 -9.79 31.57 -5.88
N LEU A 28 -9.82 31.73 -4.55
CA LEU A 28 -10.05 30.60 -3.63
C LEU A 28 -11.42 29.98 -3.83
N LEU A 29 -12.45 30.81 -4.03
CA LEU A 29 -13.79 30.32 -4.31
C LEU A 29 -13.83 29.52 -5.62
N ALA A 30 -13.19 30.02 -6.68
CA ALA A 30 -13.13 29.33 -7.96
C ALA A 30 -12.41 27.97 -7.86
N GLU A 31 -11.29 27.90 -7.13
CA GLU A 31 -10.61 26.63 -6.85
C GLU A 31 -11.49 25.67 -6.07
N TYR A 32 -12.08 26.13 -4.97
CA TYR A 32 -12.95 25.31 -4.12
C TYR A 32 -14.18 24.78 -4.88
N GLU A 33 -14.82 25.61 -5.71
CA GLU A 33 -15.96 25.23 -6.54
C GLU A 33 -15.59 24.29 -7.69
N SER A 34 -14.31 24.23 -8.08
CA SER A 34 -13.82 23.28 -9.08
C SER A 34 -13.78 21.84 -8.55
N TRP A 35 -13.77 21.65 -7.23
CA TRP A 35 -13.76 20.35 -6.59
C TRP A 35 -15.15 19.70 -6.56
N THR A 36 -15.18 18.37 -6.50
CA THR A 36 -16.42 17.61 -6.29
C THR A 36 -17.00 17.87 -4.89
N GLU A 37 -18.32 17.69 -4.71
CA GLU A 37 -18.96 17.84 -3.41
C GLU A 37 -18.33 16.96 -2.31
N LEU A 38 -17.83 15.78 -2.68
CA LEU A 38 -17.14 14.89 -1.74
C LEU A 38 -15.81 15.48 -1.29
N GLN A 39 -15.00 16.00 -2.22
CA GLN A 39 -13.71 16.63 -1.94
C GLN A 39 -13.88 17.89 -1.07
N GLN A 40 -14.87 18.73 -1.39
CA GLN A 40 -15.24 19.89 -0.59
C GLN A 40 -15.60 19.52 0.86
N ARG A 41 -16.45 18.49 1.02
CA ARG A 41 -16.84 17.99 2.35
C ARG A 41 -15.67 17.41 3.12
N ASP A 42 -14.79 16.66 2.46
CA ASP A 42 -13.62 16.08 3.10
C ASP A 42 -12.64 17.17 3.54
N PHE A 43 -12.43 18.19 2.69
CA PHE A 43 -11.65 19.38 3.02
C PHE A 43 -12.13 20.07 4.30
N LEU A 44 -13.42 20.40 4.35
CA LEU A 44 -14.01 21.09 5.49
C LEU A 44 -13.96 20.24 6.77
N LYS A 45 -14.22 18.93 6.68
CA LYS A 45 -14.19 18.03 7.83
C LYS A 45 -12.84 18.00 8.53
N PHE A 46 -11.73 17.97 7.79
CA PHE A 46 -10.41 17.92 8.40
C PHE A 46 -9.96 19.30 8.90
N CYS A 47 -10.23 20.37 8.13
CA CYS A 47 -9.88 21.74 8.54
C CYS A 47 -10.65 22.18 9.80
N SER A 48 -11.90 21.71 9.95
CA SER A 48 -12.75 22.00 11.11
C SER A 48 -12.57 21.02 12.28
N GLY A 49 -11.68 20.04 12.17
CA GLY A 49 -11.42 19.06 13.23
C GLY A 49 -12.58 18.14 13.55
N MET A 50 -13.60 18.05 12.68
CA MET A 50 -14.59 16.98 12.76
C MET A 50 -13.96 15.61 12.50
N ARG A 51 -12.85 15.61 11.76
CA ARG A 51 -11.97 14.48 11.53
C ARG A 51 -10.51 14.94 11.71
N GLY A 52 -9.63 14.03 12.09
CA GLY A 52 -8.20 14.27 12.06
C GLY A 52 -7.71 14.54 10.64
N VAL A 53 -6.56 15.19 10.52
CA VAL A 53 -5.94 15.40 9.22
C VAL A 53 -5.32 14.10 8.73
N LYS A 54 -5.49 13.79 7.44
CA LYS A 54 -4.72 12.72 6.81
C LYS A 54 -3.30 13.23 6.59
N VAL A 55 -2.39 12.82 7.47
CA VAL A 55 -0.98 13.21 7.46
C VAL A 55 -0.31 12.91 6.12
N LEU A 56 -0.75 11.85 5.42
CA LEU A 56 -0.18 11.44 4.14
C LEU A 56 -0.67 12.25 2.93
N TYR A 57 -1.40 13.34 3.11
CA TYR A 57 -1.54 14.30 2.00
C TYR A 57 -0.20 14.96 1.71
N ASP A 58 0.14 15.13 0.42
CA ASP A 58 1.48 15.51 -0.07
C ASP A 58 2.05 16.72 0.65
N GLY A 59 1.21 17.73 0.88
CA GLY A 59 1.58 18.95 1.60
C GLY A 59 1.97 18.72 3.06
N PHE A 60 1.13 18.01 3.82
CA PHE A 60 1.37 17.82 5.26
C PHE A 60 2.47 16.81 5.55
N GLY A 61 2.49 15.68 4.83
CA GLY A 61 3.46 14.61 5.07
C GLY A 61 4.88 15.07 4.81
N LYS A 62 5.09 15.82 3.71
CA LYS A 62 6.40 16.40 3.37
C LYS A 62 6.87 17.42 4.39
N GLU A 63 5.98 18.26 4.91
CA GLU A 63 6.34 19.27 5.89
C GLU A 63 6.69 18.64 7.23
N ILE A 64 5.82 17.76 7.74
CA ILE A 64 5.95 17.17 9.07
C ILE A 64 7.09 16.16 9.16
N LEU A 65 7.31 15.35 8.12
CA LEU A 65 8.37 14.33 8.09
C LEU A 65 9.64 14.82 7.38
N SER A 66 9.74 16.12 7.09
CA SER A 66 10.94 16.69 6.45
C SER A 66 12.18 16.48 7.31
N PRO A 67 13.18 15.69 6.86
CA PRO A 67 14.44 15.55 7.59
C PRO A 67 15.31 16.80 7.55
N ILE A 68 14.92 17.83 6.78
CA ILE A 68 15.61 19.12 6.73
C ILE A 68 15.20 19.97 7.94
N TYR A 69 13.92 19.94 8.32
CA TYR A 69 13.38 20.75 9.41
C TYR A 69 13.29 19.95 10.72
N HIS A 70 12.88 18.68 10.62
CA HIS A 70 12.60 17.78 11.73
C HIS A 70 13.26 16.40 11.55
N PRO A 71 14.61 16.32 11.49
CA PRO A 71 15.32 15.05 11.35
C PRO A 71 14.96 14.05 12.45
N GLU A 72 14.70 14.51 13.67
CA GLU A 72 14.36 13.67 14.82
C GLU A 72 13.11 12.81 14.61
N ARG A 73 12.13 13.31 13.86
CA ARG A 73 10.87 12.58 13.57
C ARG A 73 11.14 11.38 12.67
N LEU A 74 11.88 11.60 11.58
CA LEU A 74 12.23 10.53 10.66
C LEU A 74 13.22 9.56 11.30
N GLU A 75 14.17 10.04 12.10
CA GLU A 75 15.07 9.20 12.89
C GLU A 75 14.33 8.27 13.84
N GLU A 76 13.33 8.77 14.57
CA GLU A 76 12.56 7.95 15.51
C GLU A 76 11.70 6.91 14.77
N LEU A 77 11.03 7.31 13.69
CA LEU A 77 10.27 6.40 12.83
C LEU A 77 11.16 5.28 12.29
N LEU A 78 12.31 5.65 11.73
CA LEU A 78 13.30 4.69 11.21
C LEU A 78 13.86 3.80 12.31
N SER A 79 14.10 4.35 13.51
CA SER A 79 14.61 3.55 14.63
C SER A 79 13.60 2.49 15.06
N CYS A 80 12.32 2.85 15.13
CA CYS A 80 11.24 1.92 15.41
C CYS A 80 11.12 0.85 14.33
N ILE A 81 11.21 1.24 13.06
CA ILE A 81 11.06 0.33 11.91
C ILE A 81 12.26 -0.59 11.76
N LEU A 82 13.49 -0.13 11.95
CA LEU A 82 14.68 -0.94 11.78
C LEU A 82 15.09 -1.69 13.05
N GLU A 83 14.38 -1.46 14.17
CA GLU A 83 14.66 -2.07 15.48
C GLU A 83 16.09 -1.79 15.97
N THR A 84 16.62 -0.61 15.61
CA THR A 84 17.96 -0.14 15.99
C THR A 84 17.93 1.38 16.09
N GLU A 85 18.80 1.98 16.91
CA GLU A 85 18.94 3.44 16.94
C GLU A 85 19.47 3.95 15.59
N VAL A 86 18.77 4.93 15.02
CA VAL A 86 19.09 5.56 13.75
C VAL A 86 19.35 7.05 13.95
N LYS A 87 20.44 7.53 13.34
CA LYS A 87 20.75 8.96 13.22
C LYS A 87 21.03 9.31 11.77
N ILE A 88 20.41 10.38 11.29
CA ILE A 88 20.54 10.87 9.92
C ILE A 88 21.78 11.75 9.84
N ARG A 89 22.67 11.43 8.92
CA ARG A 89 23.86 12.25 8.62
C ARG A 89 23.52 13.37 7.65
N GLN A 90 22.80 13.03 6.57
CA GLN A 90 22.39 13.99 5.54
C GLN A 90 21.28 13.41 4.68
N VAL A 91 20.49 14.29 4.09
CA VAL A 91 19.53 13.97 3.02
C VAL A 91 20.29 13.91 1.70
N ILE A 92 20.07 12.85 0.93
CA ILE A 92 20.62 12.69 -0.42
C ILE A 92 19.58 13.22 -1.42
N PRO A 93 19.91 14.23 -2.24
CA PRO A 93 19.02 14.71 -3.28
C PRO A 93 18.65 13.58 -4.25
N SER A 94 17.37 13.52 -4.62
CA SER A 94 16.90 12.62 -5.66
C SER A 94 17.44 13.09 -7.01
N ASP A 95 18.34 12.30 -7.62
CA ASP A 95 18.72 12.50 -9.02
C ASP A 95 17.44 12.34 -9.85
N GLY A 96 16.96 13.42 -10.48
CA GLY A 96 15.68 13.53 -11.19
C GLY A 96 15.47 12.58 -12.39
N THR A 97 16.26 11.51 -12.50
CA THR A 97 16.14 10.40 -13.45
C THR A 97 15.11 9.34 -13.00
N ARG A 98 14.01 9.75 -12.37
CA ARG A 98 12.84 8.87 -12.23
C ARG A 98 12.10 8.87 -13.57
N ILE A 99 11.63 7.72 -14.01
CA ILE A 99 10.86 7.59 -15.25
C ILE A 99 9.62 8.49 -15.09
N ALA A 100 9.41 9.41 -16.02
CA ALA A 100 8.50 10.56 -15.85
C ALA A 100 7.04 10.19 -15.55
N ASP A 101 6.60 8.97 -15.86
CA ASP A 101 5.25 8.47 -15.57
C ASP A 101 5.11 7.89 -14.14
N GLU A 102 6.20 7.74 -13.38
CA GLU A 102 6.24 7.02 -12.09
C GLU A 102 6.08 7.89 -10.84
N GLN A 103 6.15 9.22 -10.92
CA GLN A 103 6.17 10.10 -9.74
C GLN A 103 4.80 10.29 -9.06
N SER A 104 3.73 9.78 -9.65
CA SER A 104 2.37 10.23 -9.35
C SER A 104 1.65 9.50 -8.20
N LEU A 105 2.06 8.29 -7.84
CA LEU A 105 1.49 7.55 -6.69
C LEU A 105 2.37 7.64 -5.44
N VAL A 106 3.53 8.28 -5.53
CA VAL A 106 4.45 8.50 -4.40
C VAL A 106 4.17 9.86 -3.77
N ILE A 107 3.72 9.82 -2.53
CA ILE A 107 3.50 11.00 -1.67
C ILE A 107 4.86 11.52 -1.19
N MET A 108 5.71 10.63 -0.70
CA MET A 108 6.99 11.03 -0.14
C MET A 108 8.08 10.07 -0.61
N ASP A 109 9.22 10.62 -1.00
CA ASP A 109 10.40 9.84 -1.36
C ASP A 109 11.64 10.56 -0.83
N ILE A 110 12.26 9.97 0.18
CA ILE A 110 13.38 10.56 0.89
C ILE A 110 14.49 9.54 0.97
N VAL A 111 15.64 9.90 0.40
CA VAL A 111 16.87 9.13 0.59
C VAL A 111 17.72 9.83 1.66
N VAL A 112 18.12 9.09 2.68
CA VAL A 112 19.01 9.58 3.75
C VAL A 112 20.27 8.71 3.86
N GLU A 113 21.40 9.36 4.13
CA GLU A 113 22.62 8.69 4.62
C GLU A 113 22.56 8.65 6.14
N LEU A 114 22.69 7.47 6.73
CA LEU A 114 22.74 7.28 8.18
C LEU A 114 24.16 7.45 8.72
N MET A 115 24.30 7.70 10.02
CA MET A 115 25.60 7.93 10.67
C MET A 115 26.55 6.72 10.58
N ASP A 116 26.03 5.51 10.44
CA ASP A 116 26.83 4.30 10.24
C ASP A 116 27.31 4.10 8.79
N GLY A 117 26.87 4.99 7.88
CA GLY A 117 27.18 5.00 6.45
C GLY A 117 26.22 4.21 5.57
N SER A 118 25.20 3.57 6.13
CA SER A 118 24.11 2.94 5.36
C SER A 118 23.22 4.00 4.72
N LEU A 119 22.47 3.61 3.68
CA LEU A 119 21.48 4.47 3.05
C LEU A 119 20.08 3.92 3.29
N ALA A 120 19.11 4.78 3.55
CA ALA A 120 17.71 4.39 3.61
C ALA A 120 16.91 5.21 2.60
N ASN A 121 16.17 4.52 1.74
CA ASN A 121 15.08 5.11 0.98
C ASN A 121 13.78 4.92 1.75
N VAL A 122 13.10 6.02 2.07
CA VAL A 122 11.81 6.05 2.74
C VAL A 122 10.78 6.56 1.75
N GLU A 123 9.88 5.67 1.36
CA GLU A 123 8.84 5.94 0.38
C GLU A 123 7.46 5.81 1.02
N ILE A 124 6.57 6.76 0.77
CA ILE A 124 5.15 6.67 1.11
C ILE A 124 4.37 6.68 -0.20
N GLN A 125 3.64 5.61 -0.44
CA GLN A 125 2.82 5.40 -1.63
C GLN A 125 1.35 5.51 -1.26
N ARG A 126 0.59 6.25 -2.06
CA ARG A 126 -0.87 6.32 -1.91
C ARG A 126 -1.55 5.02 -2.32
N ILE A 127 -1.15 4.49 -3.47
CA ILE A 127 -1.58 3.20 -3.97
C ILE A 127 -0.33 2.39 -4.26
N GLY A 128 -0.29 1.14 -3.78
CA GLY A 128 0.80 0.24 -4.09
C GLY A 128 0.92 0.06 -5.59
N TYR A 129 2.12 0.23 -6.12
CA TYR A 129 2.38 -0.03 -7.53
C TYR A 129 2.26 -1.52 -7.85
N LEU A 130 1.99 -1.79 -9.12
CA LEU A 130 2.19 -3.10 -9.72
C LEU A 130 3.66 -3.47 -9.72
N PHE A 131 3.91 -4.78 -9.59
CA PHE A 131 5.27 -5.32 -9.53
C PHE A 131 6.10 -4.69 -8.40
N PRO A 132 5.57 -4.66 -7.15
CA PRO A 132 6.25 -3.99 -6.04
C PRO A 132 7.62 -4.61 -5.76
N GLY A 133 7.78 -5.93 -5.98
CA GLY A 133 9.04 -6.65 -5.81
C GLY A 133 10.12 -6.21 -6.81
N GLU A 134 9.78 -6.19 -8.10
CA GLU A 134 10.69 -5.79 -9.18
C GLU A 134 11.15 -4.34 -9.01
N ARG A 135 10.24 -3.44 -8.65
CA ARG A 135 10.56 -2.03 -8.42
C ARG A 135 11.44 -1.81 -7.20
N CYS A 136 11.09 -2.44 -6.07
CA CYS A 136 11.92 -2.42 -4.88
C CYS A 136 13.34 -2.92 -5.21
N ALA A 137 13.46 -4.02 -5.97
CA ALA A 137 14.75 -4.55 -6.38
C ALA A 137 15.56 -3.55 -7.22
N CYS A 138 14.93 -2.89 -8.20
CA CYS A 138 15.58 -1.86 -9.02
C CYS A 138 16.05 -0.66 -8.19
N TYR A 139 15.20 -0.10 -7.33
CA TYR A 139 15.56 1.06 -6.51
C TYR A 139 16.64 0.73 -5.47
N SER A 140 16.54 -0.44 -4.84
CA SER A 140 17.55 -0.92 -3.89
C SER A 140 18.91 -1.14 -4.57
N ALA A 141 18.93 -1.76 -5.75
CA ALA A 141 20.15 -1.97 -6.52
C ALA A 141 20.80 -0.65 -6.98
N ASP A 142 19.98 0.31 -7.44
CA ASP A 142 20.46 1.64 -7.80
C ASP A 142 21.03 2.39 -6.59
N LEU A 143 20.34 2.36 -5.44
CA LEU A 143 20.81 2.96 -4.20
C LEU A 143 22.14 2.36 -3.74
N LEU A 144 22.29 1.04 -3.82
CA LEU A 144 23.53 0.34 -3.51
C LEU A 144 24.66 0.77 -4.46
N LEU A 145 24.38 0.89 -5.76
CA LEU A 145 25.36 1.32 -6.75
C LEU A 145 25.78 2.78 -6.54
N ARG A 146 24.85 3.67 -6.17
CA ARG A 146 25.14 5.07 -5.79
C ARG A 146 26.04 5.11 -4.56
N GLN A 147 25.74 4.33 -3.53
CA GLN A 147 26.57 4.24 -2.33
C GLN A 147 27.99 3.77 -2.68
N TYR A 148 28.11 2.69 -3.46
CA TYR A 148 29.39 2.18 -3.94
C TYR A 148 30.22 3.24 -4.68
N LYS A 149 29.60 3.94 -5.65
CA LYS A 149 30.27 5.00 -6.43
C LYS A 149 30.75 6.14 -5.53
N SER A 150 29.91 6.59 -4.60
CA SER A 150 30.22 7.65 -3.65
C SER A 150 31.41 7.27 -2.74
N VAL A 151 31.34 6.10 -2.09
CA VAL A 151 32.37 5.61 -1.18
C VAL A 151 33.69 5.37 -1.91
N LYS A 152 33.65 4.74 -3.10
CA LYS A 152 34.84 4.51 -3.92
C LYS A 152 35.50 5.81 -4.36
N SER A 153 34.71 6.82 -4.75
CA SER A 153 35.23 8.14 -5.12
C SER A 153 35.91 8.83 -3.94
N ARG A 154 35.31 8.78 -2.75
CA ARG A 154 35.87 9.36 -1.51
C ARG A 154 37.15 8.64 -1.05
N LYS A 155 37.19 7.31 -1.05
CA LYS A 155 38.32 6.50 -0.54
C LYS A 155 39.43 6.22 -1.56
N LYS A 156 39.14 6.33 -2.86
CA LYS A 156 40.11 6.11 -3.96
C LYS A 156 40.88 4.80 -3.80
N ARG A 157 42.20 4.86 -3.60
CA ARG A 157 43.08 3.68 -3.46
C ARG A 157 42.86 2.90 -2.17
N ASN A 158 42.26 3.52 -1.14
CA ASN A 158 42.00 2.88 0.16
C ASN A 158 40.62 2.21 0.21
N PHE A 159 39.92 2.11 -0.92
CA PHE A 159 38.59 1.50 -0.99
C PHE A 159 38.67 -0.02 -0.84
N THR A 160 37.74 -0.57 -0.05
CA THR A 160 37.45 -1.99 0.05
C THR A 160 35.94 -2.23 0.03
N TYR A 161 35.49 -3.42 -0.37
CA TYR A 161 34.05 -3.74 -0.37
C TYR A 161 33.41 -3.72 1.03
N ARG A 162 34.20 -3.81 2.10
CA ARG A 162 33.73 -3.66 3.50
C ARG A 162 33.29 -2.23 3.83
N ASP A 163 33.67 -1.28 2.98
CA ASP A 163 33.27 0.12 3.12
C ASP A 163 31.85 0.38 2.60
N VAL A 164 31.28 -0.56 1.84
CA VAL A 164 29.88 -0.50 1.41
C VAL A 164 29.02 -1.10 2.53
N LYS A 165 28.02 -0.33 2.93
CA LYS A 165 27.06 -0.61 4.00
C LYS A 165 25.72 -1.03 3.41
N ASN A 166 24.86 -1.52 4.30
CA ASN A 166 23.50 -1.87 3.94
C ASN A 166 22.76 -0.69 3.27
N VAL A 167 21.81 -1.04 2.42
CA VAL A 167 20.80 -0.14 1.89
C VAL A 167 19.43 -0.66 2.29
N TYR A 168 18.59 0.24 2.80
CA TYR A 168 17.25 -0.04 3.25
C TYR A 168 16.25 0.56 2.26
N THR A 169 15.28 -0.24 1.84
CA THR A 169 14.12 0.22 1.06
C THR A 169 12.88 0.05 1.93
N ILE A 170 12.38 1.16 2.46
CA ILE A 170 11.25 1.21 3.40
C ILE A 170 10.08 1.86 2.68
N VAL A 171 8.99 1.14 2.52
CA VAL A 171 7.82 1.59 1.76
C VAL A 171 6.57 1.47 2.62
N PHE A 172 5.91 2.60 2.86
CA PHE A 172 4.56 2.64 3.44
C PHE A 172 3.53 2.74 2.34
N ILE A 173 2.45 1.99 2.45
CA ILE A 173 1.46 1.87 1.38
C ILE A 173 0.08 2.17 1.95
N GLU A 174 -0.51 3.32 1.59
CA GLU A 174 -1.83 3.74 2.09
C GLU A 174 -2.93 2.78 1.61
N LYS A 175 -2.88 2.32 0.36
CA LYS A 175 -3.77 1.30 -0.21
C LYS A 175 -2.96 0.19 -0.89
N SER A 176 -2.84 -0.95 -0.24
CA SER A 176 -2.02 -2.07 -0.72
C SER A 176 -2.68 -2.94 -1.79
N THR A 177 -1.84 -3.60 -2.60
CA THR A 177 -2.24 -4.52 -3.68
C THR A 177 -2.66 -5.90 -3.14
N LYS A 178 -3.16 -6.77 -4.03
CA LYS A 178 -3.73 -8.08 -3.65
C LYS A 178 -2.74 -8.97 -2.91
N GLU A 179 -1.46 -8.94 -3.27
CA GLU A 179 -0.39 -9.73 -2.66
C GLU A 179 -0.26 -9.46 -1.16
N PHE A 180 -0.47 -8.22 -0.71
CA PHE A 180 -0.48 -7.88 0.71
C PHE A 180 -1.77 -8.35 1.39
N GLN A 181 -2.91 -8.32 0.69
CA GLN A 181 -4.20 -8.74 1.23
C GLN A 181 -4.27 -10.25 1.50
N GLU A 182 -3.38 -11.06 0.90
CA GLU A 182 -3.20 -12.48 1.25
C GLU A 182 -2.73 -12.67 2.70
N PHE A 183 -2.14 -11.64 3.31
CA PHE A 183 -1.66 -11.63 4.69
C PHE A 183 -2.44 -10.62 5.54
N PRO A 184 -3.76 -10.79 5.74
CA PRO A 184 -4.65 -9.76 6.30
C PRO A 184 -4.37 -9.41 7.78
N ASN A 185 -3.52 -10.20 8.45
CA ASN A 185 -3.13 -9.99 9.85
C ASN A 185 -1.67 -9.54 10.02
N THR A 186 -0.95 -9.34 8.91
CA THR A 186 0.47 -8.92 8.92
C THR A 186 0.59 -7.62 8.15
N TYR A 187 1.22 -6.61 8.77
CA TYR A 187 1.37 -5.28 8.19
C TYR A 187 2.82 -4.77 8.21
N ILE A 188 3.78 -5.61 8.61
CA ILE A 188 5.22 -5.34 8.48
C ILE A 188 5.83 -6.54 7.77
N HIS A 189 6.27 -6.33 6.53
CA HIS A 189 6.94 -7.35 5.74
C HIS A 189 8.41 -6.99 5.62
N ARG A 190 9.27 -7.79 6.25
CA ARG A 190 10.72 -7.64 6.18
C ARG A 190 11.30 -8.66 5.21
N ALA A 191 12.20 -8.22 4.34
CA ALA A 191 12.90 -9.13 3.45
C ALA A 191 14.41 -8.82 3.41
N LYS A 192 15.19 -9.89 3.37
CA LYS A 192 16.63 -9.89 3.08
C LYS A 192 16.95 -11.15 2.29
N GLN A 193 17.98 -11.09 1.46
CA GLN A 193 18.36 -12.24 0.64
C GLN A 193 19.05 -13.32 1.50
N GLN A 194 18.70 -14.58 1.25
CA GLN A 194 19.36 -15.75 1.83
C GLN A 194 19.52 -16.80 0.73
N PHE A 195 20.62 -17.56 0.81
CA PHE A 195 20.86 -18.66 -0.11
C PHE A 195 19.99 -19.87 0.30
N ASP A 196 19.55 -20.64 -0.69
CA ASP A 196 18.75 -21.87 -0.55
C ASP A 196 19.39 -22.91 0.40
N THR A 197 20.71 -22.94 0.47
CA THR A 197 21.49 -23.77 1.39
C THR A 197 21.44 -23.32 2.86
N GLY A 198 20.84 -22.16 3.15
CA GLY A 198 20.88 -21.52 4.47
C GLY A 198 22.13 -20.68 4.73
N LEU A 199 23.07 -20.59 3.75
CA LEU A 199 24.28 -19.77 3.87
C LEU A 199 23.92 -18.31 4.18
N SER A 200 24.49 -17.79 5.27
CA SER A 200 24.28 -16.41 5.74
C SER A 200 25.40 -15.51 5.23
N VAL A 201 25.20 -14.95 4.04
CA VAL A 201 26.06 -13.91 3.45
C VAL A 201 25.21 -12.67 3.23
N ASN A 202 25.66 -11.54 3.79
CA ASN A 202 24.94 -10.28 3.67
C ASN A 202 25.12 -9.69 2.26
N LEU A 203 24.02 -9.59 1.50
CA LEU A 203 23.97 -8.97 0.18
C LEU A 203 23.61 -7.47 0.21
N LEU A 204 23.65 -6.87 1.41
CA LEU A 204 23.52 -5.44 1.69
C LEU A 204 22.13 -4.83 1.42
N GLN A 205 21.23 -5.53 0.76
CA GLN A 205 19.89 -5.04 0.43
C GLN A 205 18.85 -5.58 1.41
N GLU A 206 18.19 -4.66 2.12
CA GLU A 206 17.11 -4.98 3.07
C GLU A 206 15.85 -4.17 2.74
N TYR A 207 14.69 -4.80 2.92
CA TYR A 207 13.39 -4.24 2.54
C TYR A 207 12.44 -4.28 3.72
N VAL A 208 11.65 -3.22 3.89
CA VAL A 208 10.52 -3.17 4.81
C VAL A 208 9.30 -2.60 4.10
N LEU A 209 8.25 -3.39 3.91
CA LEU A 209 7.01 -2.96 3.28
C LEU A 209 5.88 -2.94 4.32
N VAL A 210 5.16 -1.83 4.39
CA VAL A 210 4.18 -1.55 5.46
C VAL A 210 2.82 -1.15 4.86
N PRO A 211 1.89 -2.11 4.65
CA PRO A 211 0.53 -1.81 4.20
C PRO A 211 -0.31 -1.17 5.32
N LEU A 212 -0.49 0.15 5.24
CA LEU A 212 -1.19 0.96 6.24
C LEU A 212 -2.70 0.68 6.27
N ASP A 213 -3.30 0.27 5.16
CA ASP A 213 -4.71 -0.14 5.16
C ASP A 213 -4.92 -1.43 5.96
N ILE A 214 -3.99 -2.39 5.88
CA ILE A 214 -4.03 -3.63 6.66
C ILE A 214 -3.78 -3.32 8.14
N PHE A 215 -2.80 -2.46 8.44
CA PHE A 215 -2.59 -1.97 9.82
C PHE A 215 -3.87 -1.38 10.39
N ARG A 216 -4.52 -0.45 9.69
CA ARG A 216 -5.77 0.18 10.14
C ARG A 216 -6.90 -0.83 10.33
N LYS A 217 -7.08 -1.78 9.40
CA LYS A 217 -8.10 -2.85 9.53
C LYS A 217 -7.84 -3.73 10.75
N THR A 218 -6.59 -4.06 11.03
CA THR A 218 -6.23 -4.98 12.13
C THR A 218 -6.21 -4.31 13.51
N THR A 219 -6.06 -2.98 13.57
CA THR A 219 -5.92 -2.21 14.81
C THR A 219 -7.09 -1.29 15.14
N HIS A 220 -8.13 -1.23 14.30
CA HIS A 220 -9.29 -0.34 14.49
C HIS A 220 -9.88 -0.36 15.91
N ASN A 221 -9.98 -1.56 16.51
CA ASN A 221 -10.52 -1.77 17.87
C ASN A 221 -9.44 -2.11 18.92
N LYS A 222 -8.16 -2.02 18.56
CA LYS A 222 -7.04 -2.33 19.48
C LYS A 222 -6.45 -1.04 20.02
N ILE A 223 -5.92 -1.09 21.23
CA ILE A 223 -5.14 0.03 21.77
C ILE A 223 -3.81 0.16 21.01
N ILE A 224 -3.25 1.37 20.96
CA ILE A 224 -1.91 1.61 20.41
C ILE A 224 -0.90 0.99 21.39
N GLU A 225 -0.22 -0.11 21.07
CA GLU A 225 0.55 -0.86 22.08
C GLU A 225 1.93 -0.27 22.31
N ASN A 226 2.65 0.02 21.22
CA ASN A 226 4.05 0.42 21.22
C ASN A 226 4.29 1.69 20.37
N LYS A 227 5.54 2.17 20.33
CA LYS A 227 5.91 3.41 19.62
C LYS A 227 5.79 3.29 18.09
N LEU A 228 6.04 2.11 17.52
CA LEU A 228 5.83 1.88 16.09
C LEU A 228 4.33 1.95 15.75
N ASP A 229 3.47 1.33 16.56
CA ASP A 229 2.02 1.44 16.38
C ASP A 229 1.55 2.90 16.44
N ALA A 230 2.17 3.72 17.30
CA ALA A 230 1.87 5.14 17.41
C ALA A 230 2.18 5.88 16.10
N TRP A 231 3.37 5.64 15.55
CA TRP A 231 3.76 6.16 14.23
C TRP A 231 2.84 5.66 13.10
N LEU A 232 2.53 4.37 13.04
CA LEU A 232 1.64 3.83 12.01
C LEU A 232 0.21 4.35 12.15
N THR A 233 -0.25 4.61 13.38
CA THR A 233 -1.54 5.26 13.65
C THR A 233 -1.54 6.70 13.15
N PHE A 234 -0.49 7.47 13.46
CA PHE A 234 -0.32 8.84 12.98
C PHE A 234 -0.37 8.94 11.46
N LEU A 235 0.28 8.00 10.77
CA LEU A 235 0.34 7.99 9.30
C LEU A 235 -0.97 7.50 8.66
N SER A 236 -1.82 6.71 9.33
CA SER A 236 -2.89 5.97 8.64
C SER A 236 -4.31 6.24 9.12
N ASN A 237 -4.46 6.84 10.31
CA ASN A 237 -5.74 6.97 10.98
C ASN A 237 -6.11 8.44 11.22
N ASP A 238 -7.31 8.81 10.76
CA ASP A 238 -7.85 10.16 10.82
C ASP A 238 -9.07 10.26 11.75
N THR A 239 -9.43 9.21 12.49
CA THR A 239 -10.58 9.29 13.41
C THR A 239 -10.22 10.05 14.68
N SER A 240 -11.14 10.91 15.11
CA SER A 240 -10.93 11.79 16.28
C SER A 240 -10.62 11.00 17.55
N GLU A 241 -11.22 9.82 17.72
CA GLU A 241 -10.96 8.92 18.85
C GLU A 241 -9.53 8.41 18.86
N LYS A 242 -8.98 8.05 17.68
CA LYS A 242 -7.63 7.51 17.57
C LYS A 242 -6.57 8.58 17.67
N VAL A 243 -6.83 9.76 17.11
CA VAL A 243 -6.00 10.95 17.31
C VAL A 243 -5.91 11.27 18.81
N LYS A 244 -7.04 11.27 19.52
CA LYS A 244 -7.06 11.51 20.96
C LYS A 244 -6.25 10.47 21.73
N GLU A 245 -6.50 9.19 21.50
CA GLU A 245 -5.75 8.09 22.13
C GLU A 245 -4.24 8.23 21.89
N LEU A 246 -3.85 8.57 20.65
CA LEU A 246 -2.47 8.76 20.24
C LEU A 246 -1.80 9.89 21.02
N VAL A 247 -2.40 11.08 21.06
CA VAL A 247 -1.78 12.24 21.74
C VAL A 247 -1.82 12.15 23.26
N GLU A 248 -2.77 11.40 23.84
CA GLU A 248 -2.79 11.15 25.29
C GLU A 248 -1.70 10.16 25.71
N LYS A 249 -1.47 9.11 24.91
CA LYS A 249 -0.46 8.09 25.21
C LYS A 249 0.95 8.50 24.79
N TYR A 250 1.07 9.26 23.70
CA TYR A 250 2.32 9.69 23.08
C TYR A 250 2.24 11.21 22.78
N PRO A 251 2.50 12.07 23.78
CA PRO A 251 2.31 13.52 23.69
C PRO A 251 3.10 14.22 22.57
N GLU A 252 4.21 13.64 22.13
CA GLU A 252 5.02 14.13 21.01
C GLU A 252 4.25 14.23 19.69
N PHE A 253 3.21 13.42 19.49
CA PHE A 253 2.33 13.55 18.32
C PHE A 253 1.39 14.75 18.42
N ARG A 254 1.19 15.30 19.62
CA ARG A 254 0.40 16.53 19.79
C ARG A 254 1.06 17.70 19.07
N ASP A 255 2.38 17.84 19.19
CA ASP A 255 3.11 18.93 18.55
C ASP A 255 3.04 18.80 17.02
N MET A 256 3.16 17.57 16.49
CA MET A 256 2.99 17.31 15.06
C MET A 256 1.58 17.64 14.56
N TYR A 257 0.53 17.25 15.29
CA TYR A 257 -0.84 17.64 14.93
C TYR A 257 -1.07 19.14 15.06
N GLN A 258 -0.48 19.79 16.06
CA GLN A 258 -0.58 21.23 16.24
C GLN A 258 0.03 21.97 15.05
N GLU A 259 1.21 21.58 14.60
CA GLU A 259 1.84 22.15 13.38
C GLU A 259 0.95 21.96 12.15
N ILE A 260 0.33 20.80 11.98
CA ILE A 260 -0.64 20.57 10.90
C ILE A 260 -1.82 21.55 11.02
N TYR A 261 -2.38 21.73 12.22
CA TYR A 261 -3.51 22.63 12.42
C TYR A 261 -3.12 24.11 12.30
N ASP A 262 -1.88 24.48 12.59
CA ASP A 262 -1.35 25.82 12.35
C ASP A 262 -1.23 26.10 10.84
N ILE A 263 -0.83 25.11 10.03
CA ILE A 263 -0.89 25.21 8.57
C ILE A 263 -2.35 25.39 8.11
N CYS A 264 -3.30 24.68 8.72
CA CYS A 264 -4.73 24.81 8.44
C CYS A 264 -5.32 26.20 8.76
N GLU A 265 -4.64 27.07 9.50
CA GLU A 265 -5.09 28.45 9.70
C GLU A 265 -5.01 29.27 8.42
N ASN A 266 -4.03 28.96 7.56
CA ASN A 266 -3.87 29.59 6.25
C ASN A 266 -4.69 28.82 5.20
N VAL A 267 -5.96 29.23 5.02
CA VAL A 267 -6.90 28.54 4.14
C VAL A 267 -6.42 28.56 2.69
N GLU A 268 -5.82 29.66 2.23
CA GLU A 268 -5.23 29.76 0.89
C GLU A 268 -4.17 28.69 0.65
N GLU A 269 -3.23 28.54 1.59
CA GLU A 269 -2.18 27.54 1.49
C GLU A 269 -2.75 26.12 1.46
N VAL A 270 -3.74 25.83 2.31
CA VAL A 270 -4.32 24.49 2.40
C VAL A 270 -5.19 24.18 1.18
N VAL A 271 -5.93 25.15 0.65
CA VAL A 271 -6.64 25.03 -0.63
C VAL A 271 -5.64 24.71 -1.74
N ARG A 272 -4.51 25.43 -1.81
CA ARG A 272 -3.47 25.16 -2.82
C ARG A 272 -2.86 23.77 -2.67
N MET A 273 -2.51 23.36 -1.45
CA MET A 273 -1.98 22.02 -1.16
C MET A 273 -2.98 20.93 -1.57
N PHE A 274 -4.25 21.11 -1.23
CA PHE A 274 -5.32 20.16 -1.55
C PHE A 274 -5.65 20.13 -3.05
N SER A 275 -5.69 21.28 -3.73
CA SER A 275 -5.84 21.36 -5.19
C SER A 275 -4.72 20.62 -5.91
N LYS A 276 -3.46 20.81 -5.46
CA LYS A 276 -2.29 20.09 -6.01
C LYS A 276 -2.43 18.57 -5.82
N GLU A 277 -2.83 18.16 -4.62
CA GLU A 277 -3.11 16.75 -4.30
C GLU A 277 -4.17 16.14 -5.24
N LEU A 278 -5.27 16.86 -5.48
CA LEU A 278 -6.34 16.42 -6.37
C LEU A 278 -5.88 16.32 -7.82
N GLN A 279 -5.04 17.24 -8.29
CA GLN A 279 -4.45 17.16 -9.63
C GLN A 279 -3.51 15.96 -9.79
N GLU A 280 -2.70 15.66 -8.78
CA GLU A 280 -1.81 14.49 -8.76
C GLU A 280 -2.62 13.18 -8.76
N LEU A 281 -3.73 13.14 -8.02
CA LEU A 281 -4.72 12.05 -8.07
C LEU A 281 -5.31 11.87 -9.47
N ASP A 282 -5.90 12.93 -10.04
CA ASP A 282 -6.70 12.83 -11.27
C ASP A 282 -5.86 12.49 -12.50
N ARG A 283 -4.66 13.06 -12.64
CA ARG A 283 -3.86 12.86 -13.86
C ARG A 283 -3.43 11.42 -14.10
N ASN A 284 -3.25 10.61 -13.05
CA ASN A 284 -2.51 9.36 -13.16
C ASN A 284 -3.09 8.18 -12.35
N THR A 285 -3.81 8.41 -11.24
CA THR A 285 -4.44 7.32 -10.47
C THR A 285 -5.56 6.65 -11.26
N VAL A 286 -6.35 7.44 -11.98
CA VAL A 286 -7.43 6.94 -12.83
C VAL A 286 -6.88 6.10 -13.98
N LYS A 287 -5.82 6.56 -14.65
CA LYS A 287 -5.17 5.80 -15.73
C LYS A 287 -4.60 4.48 -15.23
N PHE A 288 -3.86 4.50 -14.13
CA PHE A 288 -3.28 3.29 -13.54
C PHE A 288 -4.35 2.30 -13.04
N MET A 289 -5.40 2.78 -12.36
CA MET A 289 -6.51 1.93 -11.91
C MET A 289 -7.30 1.36 -13.09
N ILE A 290 -7.47 2.10 -14.20
CA ILE A 290 -8.07 1.58 -15.42
C ILE A 290 -7.18 0.51 -16.04
N GLU A 291 -5.88 0.73 -16.17
CA GLU A 291 -4.94 -0.26 -16.71
C GLU A 291 -4.89 -1.54 -15.86
N GLU A 292 -5.06 -1.42 -14.54
CA GLU A 292 -5.20 -2.55 -13.62
C GLU A 292 -6.52 -3.29 -13.81
N GLN A 293 -7.64 -2.56 -13.81
CA GLN A 293 -8.95 -3.15 -14.04
C GLN A 293 -9.02 -3.82 -15.43
N GLU A 294 -8.43 -3.24 -16.46
CA GLU A 294 -8.34 -3.83 -17.80
C GLU A 294 -7.51 -5.12 -17.80
N ARG A 295 -6.38 -5.16 -17.09
CA ARG A 295 -5.58 -6.38 -16.93
C ARG A 295 -6.32 -7.47 -16.16
N GLU A 296 -6.98 -7.12 -15.06
CA GLU A 296 -7.79 -8.07 -14.29
C GLU A 296 -8.95 -8.62 -15.13
N ILE A 297 -9.65 -7.76 -15.86
CA ILE A 297 -10.73 -8.17 -16.77
C ILE A 297 -10.18 -9.11 -17.85
N LYS A 298 -9.00 -8.83 -18.40
CA LYS A 298 -8.37 -9.70 -19.41
C LYS A 298 -8.01 -11.07 -18.82
N ALA A 299 -7.39 -11.11 -17.64
CA ALA A 299 -7.03 -12.34 -16.95
C ALA A 299 -8.27 -13.18 -16.59
N GLN A 300 -9.31 -12.54 -16.06
CA GLN A 300 -10.59 -13.19 -15.77
C GLN A 300 -11.26 -13.74 -17.03
N LYS A 301 -11.23 -13.00 -18.15
CA LYS A 301 -11.74 -13.50 -19.43
C LYS A 301 -10.98 -14.73 -19.93
N GLU A 302 -9.67 -14.76 -19.74
CA GLU A 302 -8.84 -15.89 -20.18
C GLU A 302 -9.06 -17.13 -19.31
N GLN A 303 -9.20 -16.96 -17.99
CA GLN A 303 -9.64 -18.03 -17.08
C GLN A 303 -11.04 -18.53 -17.41
N LEU A 304 -11.98 -17.64 -17.69
CA LEU A 304 -13.35 -18.00 -18.06
C LEU A 304 -13.34 -18.86 -19.33
N LYS A 305 -12.56 -18.46 -20.35
CA LYS A 305 -12.42 -19.21 -21.60
C LYS A 305 -11.84 -20.61 -21.37
N GLN A 306 -10.80 -20.75 -20.54
CA GLN A 306 -10.23 -22.05 -20.19
C GLN A 306 -11.27 -22.94 -19.48
N SER A 307 -12.05 -22.37 -18.56
CA SER A 307 -13.11 -23.08 -17.86
C SER A 307 -14.24 -23.51 -18.80
N GLU A 308 -14.61 -22.68 -19.78
CA GLU A 308 -15.58 -23.03 -20.82
C GLU A 308 -15.09 -24.18 -21.72
N GLU A 309 -13.81 -24.16 -22.12
CA GLU A 309 -13.19 -25.23 -22.91
C GLU A 309 -13.14 -26.56 -22.13
N GLU A 310 -12.83 -26.51 -20.84
CA GLU A 310 -12.85 -27.68 -19.96
C GLU A 310 -14.27 -28.22 -19.75
N LEU A 311 -15.25 -27.34 -19.58
CA LEU A 311 -16.66 -27.72 -19.45
C LEU A 311 -17.17 -28.39 -20.74
N GLN A 312 -16.79 -27.89 -21.92
CA GLN A 312 -17.15 -28.52 -23.20
C GLN A 312 -16.56 -29.93 -23.33
N LYS A 313 -15.27 -30.11 -22.99
CA LYS A 313 -14.65 -31.44 -22.99
C LYS A 313 -15.35 -32.40 -22.04
N ASN A 314 -15.68 -31.94 -20.83
CA ASN A 314 -16.39 -32.76 -19.86
C ASN A 314 -17.81 -33.13 -20.35
N GLN A 315 -18.51 -32.21 -21.04
CA GLN A 315 -19.81 -32.50 -21.64
C GLN A 315 -19.72 -33.52 -22.78
N GLU A 316 -18.70 -33.43 -23.65
CA GLU A 316 -18.47 -34.42 -24.70
C GLU A 316 -18.15 -35.80 -24.13
N GLN A 317 -17.31 -35.85 -23.09
CA GLN A 317 -16.97 -37.11 -22.43
C GLN A 317 -18.16 -37.71 -21.69
N LEU A 318 -19.02 -36.89 -21.07
CA LEU A 318 -20.28 -37.35 -20.49
C LEU A 318 -21.20 -37.97 -21.56
N LYS A 319 -21.37 -37.34 -22.72
CA LYS A 319 -22.16 -37.91 -23.82
C LYS A 319 -21.61 -39.24 -24.31
N GLN A 320 -20.29 -39.36 -24.47
CA GLN A 320 -19.65 -40.62 -24.86
C GLN A 320 -19.90 -41.71 -23.82
N ASN A 321 -19.74 -41.40 -22.53
CA ASN A 321 -20.02 -42.33 -21.44
C ASN A 321 -21.50 -42.74 -21.39
N GLU A 322 -22.43 -41.82 -21.65
CA GLU A 322 -23.87 -42.11 -21.74
C GLU A 322 -24.18 -43.07 -22.90
N GLU A 323 -23.59 -42.84 -24.09
CA GLU A 323 -23.74 -43.73 -25.25
C GLU A 323 -23.16 -45.12 -24.99
N GLU A 324 -21.99 -45.21 -24.35
CA GLU A 324 -21.40 -46.50 -23.96
C GLU A 324 -22.23 -47.23 -22.92
N LEU A 325 -22.77 -46.51 -21.94
CA LEU A 325 -23.66 -47.07 -20.93
C LEU A 325 -24.94 -47.61 -21.57
N GLN A 326 -25.54 -46.87 -22.50
CA GLN A 326 -26.72 -47.32 -23.24
C GLN A 326 -26.43 -48.60 -24.05
N LYS A 327 -25.32 -48.65 -24.79
CA LYS A 327 -24.91 -49.87 -25.51
C LYS A 327 -24.69 -51.06 -24.56
N SER A 328 -24.09 -50.82 -23.40
CA SER A 328 -23.88 -51.86 -22.39
C SER A 328 -25.21 -52.38 -21.83
N GLN A 329 -26.18 -51.50 -21.55
CA GLN A 329 -27.52 -51.86 -21.12
C GLN A 329 -28.28 -52.67 -22.18
N GLU A 330 -28.19 -52.28 -23.46
CA GLU A 330 -28.79 -53.04 -24.57
C GLU A 330 -28.19 -54.45 -24.70
N GLN A 331 -26.87 -54.58 -24.56
CA GLN A 331 -26.19 -55.88 -24.58
C GLN A 331 -26.58 -56.77 -23.40
N LEU A 332 -26.70 -56.19 -22.19
CA LEU A 332 -27.19 -56.90 -21.01
C LEU A 332 -28.61 -57.41 -21.23
N ALA A 333 -29.52 -56.55 -21.71
CA ALA A 333 -30.90 -56.95 -22.00
C ALA A 333 -31.00 -58.08 -23.05
N GLN A 334 -30.14 -58.05 -24.08
CA GLN A 334 -30.06 -59.14 -25.07
C GLN A 334 -29.58 -60.45 -24.45
N LYS A 335 -28.55 -60.40 -23.59
CA LYS A 335 -28.05 -61.58 -22.88
C LYS A 335 -29.10 -62.15 -21.92
N ASP A 336 -29.79 -61.30 -21.17
CA ASP A 336 -30.87 -61.70 -20.26
C ASP A 336 -32.02 -62.39 -21.03
N ALA A 337 -32.40 -61.84 -22.19
CA ALA A 337 -33.40 -62.47 -23.06
C ALA A 337 -32.93 -63.82 -23.63
N GLN A 338 -31.65 -63.96 -23.95
CA GLN A 338 -31.07 -65.23 -24.41
C GLN A 338 -31.02 -66.28 -23.29
N ILE A 339 -30.65 -65.88 -22.07
CA ILE A 339 -30.69 -66.72 -20.87
C ILE A 339 -32.12 -67.20 -20.62
N ALA A 340 -33.11 -66.31 -20.67
CA ALA A 340 -34.52 -66.67 -20.48
C ALA A 340 -35.00 -67.70 -21.52
N ARG A 341 -34.61 -67.55 -22.80
CA ARG A 341 -34.93 -68.53 -23.84
C ARG A 341 -34.26 -69.89 -23.60
N LEU A 342 -33.00 -69.89 -23.19
CA LEU A 342 -32.27 -71.13 -22.87
C LEU A 342 -32.87 -71.84 -21.66
N LEU A 343 -33.27 -71.10 -20.62
CA LEU A 343 -33.97 -71.66 -19.46
C LEU A 343 -35.31 -72.29 -19.85
N ALA A 344 -36.11 -71.61 -20.68
CA ALA A 344 -37.37 -72.17 -21.19
C ALA A 344 -37.18 -73.46 -22.00
N GLN A 345 -36.12 -73.52 -22.83
CA GLN A 345 -35.78 -74.75 -23.58
C GLN A 345 -35.29 -75.89 -22.70
N ILE A 346 -34.70 -75.60 -21.55
CA ILE A 346 -34.32 -76.61 -20.56
C ILE A 346 -35.58 -77.13 -19.85
N GLU A 347 -36.50 -76.24 -19.45
CA GLU A 347 -37.79 -76.62 -18.85
C GLU A 347 -38.65 -77.48 -19.80
N GLU A 348 -38.69 -77.17 -21.10
CA GLU A 348 -39.40 -77.97 -22.11
C GLU A 348 -38.78 -79.35 -22.38
N LYS A 349 -37.48 -79.55 -22.07
CA LYS A 349 -36.79 -80.84 -22.26
C LYS A 349 -36.90 -81.76 -21.04
N ASP A 350 -37.25 -81.21 -19.88
CA ASP A 350 -37.45 -81.94 -18.62
C ASP A 350 -38.94 -82.29 -18.36
N THR A 351 -39.85 -81.94 -19.28
CA THR A 351 -41.25 -82.41 -19.38
C THR A 351 -41.45 -83.36 -20.55
#